data_AF-A0A6A4Z9Y6-F1
#
_entry.id   AF-A0A6A4Z9Y6-F1
#
_cell.length_a   1.000
_cell.length_b   1.000
_cell.length_c   1.000
_cell.angle_alpha   90.00
_cell.angle_beta   90.00
_cell.angle_gamma   90.00
#
_symmetry.space_group_name_H-M   'P 1'
#
loop_
_entity.id
_entity.type
_entity.pdbx_description
1 polymer ?
#
loop_
_entity_poly.entity_id
_entity_poly.type
_entity_poly.pdbx_seq_one_letter_code
_entity_poly.pdbx_strand_id
1 'polypeptide(L)'
;AQNVAIARYVGTLAGLYPSANPLEAARVDEIFLAVEDIRSVLLGLLSIQDDAARKAEGEKISATTLPQAFGLLDARLTAKSKGTPYLLDNLSLADLDVYTIVAVTKSGWLAGISTTVADAFPKVSAVYNAVAAHP
;
A
#
# COMPACT_ATOMS: atom_id res chain seq x y z
N ALA A 1 -8.29 -11.75 4.51
CA ALA A 1 -9.78 -11.77 4.58
C ALA A 1 -10.34 -11.13 5.85
N GLN A 2 -10.01 -11.62 7.06
CA GLN A 2 -10.55 -11.04 8.32
C GLN A 2 -10.05 -9.62 8.61
N ASN A 3 -8.77 -9.33 8.32
CA ASN A 3 -8.17 -7.99 8.36
C ASN A 3 -9.08 -6.94 7.70
N VAL A 4 -9.45 -7.17 6.44
CA VAL A 4 -10.25 -6.23 5.64
C VAL A 4 -11.59 -5.92 6.30
N ALA A 5 -12.28 -6.92 6.86
CA ALA A 5 -13.58 -6.71 7.52
C ALA A 5 -13.45 -5.85 8.78
N ILE A 6 -12.44 -6.11 9.61
CA ILE A 6 -12.16 -5.32 10.82
C ILE A 6 -11.73 -3.90 10.44
N ALA A 7 -10.85 -3.76 9.44
CA ALA A 7 -10.37 -2.48 8.94
C ALA A 7 -11.54 -1.62 8.41
N ARG A 8 -12.49 -2.19 7.68
CA ARG A 8 -13.71 -1.50 7.25
C ARG A 8 -14.60 -1.08 8.42
N TYR A 9 -14.77 -1.95 9.41
CA TYR A 9 -15.56 -1.63 10.60
C TYR A 9 -14.95 -0.45 11.36
N VAL A 10 -13.66 -0.54 11.70
CA VAL A 10 -12.94 0.54 12.40
C VAL A 10 -12.88 1.80 11.54
N GLY A 11 -12.61 1.67 10.24
CA GLY A 11 -12.62 2.78 9.29
C GLY A 11 -13.97 3.48 9.21
N THR A 12 -15.08 2.74 9.32
CA THR A 12 -16.43 3.33 9.38
C THR A 12 -16.61 4.12 10.67
N LEU A 13 -16.23 3.56 11.82
CA LEU A 13 -16.31 4.25 13.12
C LEU A 13 -15.45 5.52 13.16
N ALA A 14 -14.29 5.49 12.50
CA ALA A 14 -13.34 6.59 12.42
C ALA A 14 -13.66 7.62 11.32
N GLY A 15 -14.69 7.39 10.49
CA GLY A 15 -15.01 8.26 9.35
C GLY A 15 -14.03 8.17 8.17
N LEU A 16 -13.17 7.14 8.14
CA LEU A 16 -12.17 6.88 7.10
C LEU A 16 -12.65 5.90 6.02
N TYR A 17 -13.84 5.34 6.18
CA TYR A 17 -14.49 4.48 5.19
C TYR A 17 -15.84 5.08 4.77
N PRO A 18 -16.05 5.39 3.48
CA PRO A 18 -17.22 6.12 3.01
C PRO A 18 -18.45 5.19 2.83
N SER A 19 -18.97 4.64 3.93
CA SER A 19 -20.06 3.66 3.93
C SER A 19 -21.36 4.16 3.28
N ALA A 20 -21.59 5.47 3.27
CA ALA A 20 -22.74 6.10 2.61
C ALA A 20 -22.57 6.30 1.09
N ASN A 21 -21.37 6.13 0.53
CA ASN A 21 -21.08 6.29 -0.89
C ASN A 21 -20.48 4.99 -1.47
N PRO A 22 -21.31 4.08 -2.04
CA PRO A 22 -20.86 2.77 -2.50
C PRO A 22 -19.72 2.82 -3.52
N LEU A 23 -19.67 3.85 -4.38
CA LEU A 23 -18.64 3.99 -5.39
C LEU A 23 -17.29 4.38 -4.77
N GLU A 24 -17.29 5.28 -3.79
CA GLU A 24 -16.07 5.63 -3.06
C GLU A 24 -15.60 4.50 -2.16
N ALA A 25 -16.53 3.77 -1.55
CA ALA A 25 -16.23 2.57 -0.77
C ALA A 25 -15.54 1.50 -1.63
N ALA A 26 -16.06 1.25 -2.84
CA ALA A 26 -15.45 0.33 -3.79
C ALA A 26 -14.04 0.77 -4.23
N ARG A 27 -13.77 2.08 -4.34
CA ARG A 27 -12.43 2.60 -4.65
C ARG A 27 -11.45 2.39 -3.49
N VAL A 28 -11.90 2.62 -2.26
CA VAL A 28 -11.10 2.34 -1.06
C VAL A 28 -10.75 0.85 -1.02
N ASP A 29 -11.73 -0.01 -1.28
CA ASP A 29 -11.56 -1.46 -1.31
C ASP A 29 -10.60 -1.91 -2.41
N GLU A 30 -10.70 -1.35 -3.63
CA GLU A 30 -9.79 -1.67 -4.74
C GLU A 30 -8.33 -1.41 -4.35
N ILE A 31 -8.04 -0.25 -3.75
CA ILE A 31 -6.69 0.10 -3.31
C ILE A 31 -6.23 -0.80 -2.17
N PHE A 32 -7.08 -1.04 -1.17
CA PHE A 32 -6.74 -1.90 -0.03
C PHE A 32 -6.40 -3.32 -0.49
N LEU A 33 -7.18 -3.89 -1.41
CA LEU A 33 -6.91 -5.22 -1.96
C LEU A 33 -5.63 -5.25 -2.79
N ALA A 34 -5.35 -4.21 -3.59
CA ALA A 34 -4.10 -4.10 -4.33
C ALA A 34 -2.88 -4.04 -3.39
N VAL A 35 -3.01 -3.39 -2.23
CA VAL A 35 -1.96 -3.35 -1.21
C VAL A 35 -1.82 -4.71 -0.51
N GLU A 36 -2.92 -5.43 -0.25
CA GLU A 36 -2.88 -6.81 0.29
C GLU A 36 -2.12 -7.78 -0.64
N ASP A 37 -2.23 -7.62 -1.97
CA ASP A 37 -1.47 -8.42 -2.94
C ASP A 37 0.05 -8.16 -2.79
N ILE A 38 0.44 -6.88 -2.67
CA ILE A 38 1.85 -6.50 -2.42
C ILE A 38 2.32 -7.07 -1.08
N ARG A 39 1.51 -6.91 -0.03
CA ARG A 39 1.80 -7.42 1.32
C ARG A 39 1.99 -8.93 1.32
N SER A 40 1.17 -9.67 0.57
CA SER A 40 1.28 -11.13 0.46
C SER A 40 2.60 -11.56 -0.18
N VAL A 41 3.05 -10.86 -1.23
CA VAL A 41 4.36 -11.08 -1.85
C VAL A 41 5.49 -10.83 -0.84
N LEU A 42 5.45 -9.71 -0.13
CA LEU A 42 6.49 -9.33 0.83
C LEU A 42 6.56 -10.30 2.02
N LEU A 43 5.43 -10.64 2.62
CA LEU A 43 5.37 -11.56 3.76
C LEU A 43 5.68 -13.01 3.35
N GLY A 44 5.48 -13.36 2.08
CA GLY A 44 5.89 -14.65 1.53
C GLY A 44 7.38 -14.94 1.71
N LEU A 45 8.24 -13.91 1.68
CA LEU A 45 9.68 -14.04 1.94
C LEU A 45 9.99 -14.62 3.32
N LEU A 46 9.15 -14.38 4.32
CA LEU A 46 9.36 -14.89 5.68
C LEU A 46 9.20 -16.41 5.78
N SER A 47 8.61 -17.04 4.76
CA SER A 47 8.49 -18.50 4.69
C SER A 47 9.78 -19.17 4.20
N ILE A 48 10.71 -18.42 3.61
CA ILE A 48 11.99 -18.93 3.10
C ILE A 48 12.98 -18.99 4.25
N GLN A 49 13.33 -20.20 4.72
CA GLN A 49 14.19 -20.39 5.88
C GLN A 49 15.66 -20.02 5.61
N ASP A 50 16.17 -20.35 4.42
CA ASP A 50 17.55 -20.04 4.05
C ASP A 50 17.70 -18.54 3.74
N ASP A 51 18.61 -17.88 4.47
CA ASP A 51 18.76 -16.42 4.40
C ASP A 51 19.32 -15.94 3.07
N ALA A 52 20.22 -16.71 2.45
CA ALA A 52 20.78 -16.36 1.15
C ALA A 52 19.72 -16.47 0.04
N ALA A 53 18.92 -17.54 0.05
CA ALA A 53 17.79 -17.73 -0.85
C ALA A 53 16.71 -16.66 -0.64
N ARG A 54 16.40 -16.32 0.61
CA ARG A 54 15.44 -15.26 0.95
C ARG A 54 15.88 -13.91 0.40
N LYS A 55 17.14 -13.56 0.60
CA LYS A 55 17.71 -12.32 0.06
C LYS A 55 17.67 -12.30 -1.47
N ALA A 56 18.06 -13.38 -2.13
CA ALA A 56 18.05 -13.47 -3.59
C ALA A 56 16.63 -13.34 -4.18
N GLU A 57 15.63 -13.97 -3.57
CA GLU A 57 14.23 -13.78 -3.99
C GLU A 57 13.74 -12.36 -3.71
N GLY A 58 14.15 -11.77 -2.58
CA GLY A 58 13.89 -10.36 -2.27
C GLY A 58 14.44 -9.42 -3.34
N GLU A 59 15.69 -9.61 -3.79
CA GLU A 59 16.31 -8.82 -4.85
C GLU A 59 15.55 -8.94 -6.18
N LYS A 60 15.09 -10.15 -6.53
CA LYS A 60 14.25 -10.40 -7.70
C LYS A 60 12.89 -9.70 -7.59
N ILE A 61 12.20 -9.84 -6.47
CA ILE A 61 10.92 -9.15 -6.18
C ILE A 61 11.11 -7.63 -6.28
N SER A 62 12.22 -7.12 -5.73
CA SER A 62 12.55 -5.70 -5.76
C SER A 62 12.81 -5.18 -7.16
N ALA A 63 13.42 -5.99 -8.03
CA ALA A 63 13.75 -5.59 -9.40
C ALA A 63 12.57 -5.69 -10.38
N THR A 64 11.55 -6.51 -10.06
CA THR A 64 10.50 -6.87 -11.02
C THR A 64 9.08 -6.66 -10.48
N THR A 65 8.71 -7.42 -9.45
CA THR A 65 7.33 -7.46 -8.93
C THR A 65 6.92 -6.15 -8.26
N LEU A 66 7.77 -5.57 -7.41
CA LEU A 66 7.44 -4.33 -6.70
C LEU A 66 7.28 -3.13 -7.64
N PRO A 67 8.19 -2.86 -8.60
CA PRO A 67 7.99 -1.78 -9.57
C PRO A 67 6.66 -1.91 -10.34
N GLN A 68 6.31 -3.13 -10.77
CA GLN A 68 5.04 -3.35 -11.47
C GLN A 68 3.84 -3.08 -10.56
N ALA A 69 3.85 -3.62 -9.34
CA ALA A 69 2.74 -3.49 -8.42
C ALA A 69 2.55 -2.04 -7.94
N PHE A 70 3.63 -1.35 -7.58
CA PHE A 70 3.57 0.07 -7.21
C PHE A 70 3.19 0.96 -8.40
N GLY A 71 3.61 0.63 -9.63
CA GLY A 71 3.17 1.35 -10.83
C GLY A 71 1.67 1.26 -11.07
N LEU A 72 1.08 0.07 -10.88
CA LEU A 72 -0.37 -0.11 -10.97
C LEU A 72 -1.11 0.61 -9.84
N LEU A 73 -0.57 0.55 -8.61
CA LEU A 73 -1.12 1.27 -7.46
C LEU A 73 -1.12 2.78 -7.68
N ASP A 74 -0.01 3.33 -8.15
CA ASP A 74 0.17 4.75 -8.47
C ASP A 74 -0.81 5.23 -9.53
N ALA A 75 -0.98 4.45 -10.61
CA ALA A 75 -1.94 4.74 -11.67
C ALA A 75 -3.39 4.76 -11.15
N ARG A 76 -3.77 3.80 -10.30
CA ARG A 76 -5.11 3.74 -9.69
C ARG A 76 -5.37 4.94 -8.77
N LEU A 77 -4.41 5.29 -7.91
CA LEU A 77 -4.50 6.46 -7.04
C LEU A 77 -4.63 7.75 -7.85
N THR A 78 -3.83 7.89 -8.91
CA THR A 78 -3.82 9.07 -9.80
C THR A 78 -5.14 9.23 -10.53
N ALA A 79 -5.73 8.13 -11.01
CA ALA A 79 -6.97 8.17 -11.78
C ALA A 79 -8.20 8.63 -10.99
N LYS A 80 -8.16 8.60 -9.65
CA LYS A 80 -9.32 8.91 -8.79
C LYS A 80 -9.15 10.17 -7.95
N SER A 81 -7.92 10.49 -7.58
CA SER A 81 -7.58 11.68 -6.81
C SER A 81 -7.98 12.98 -7.53
N LYS A 82 -8.68 13.88 -6.84
CA LYS A 82 -9.11 15.18 -7.38
C LYS A 82 -8.21 16.33 -6.89
N GLY A 83 -6.91 16.23 -7.17
CA GLY A 83 -5.93 17.26 -6.77
C GLY A 83 -5.54 17.25 -5.29
N THR A 84 -6.00 16.26 -4.51
CA THR A 84 -5.57 16.01 -3.14
C THR A 84 -4.38 15.04 -3.13
N PRO A 85 -3.60 14.96 -2.05
CA PRO A 85 -2.58 13.91 -1.93
C PRO A 85 -3.18 12.53 -1.69
N TYR A 86 -4.41 12.42 -1.18
CA TYR A 86 -5.11 11.17 -0.87
C TYR A 86 -5.80 10.52 -2.08
N LEU A 87 -6.33 9.30 -1.91
CA LEU A 87 -7.17 8.61 -2.89
C LEU A 87 -8.47 9.38 -3.16
N LEU A 88 -9.11 9.85 -2.09
CA LEU A 88 -10.36 10.61 -2.13
C LEU A 88 -10.11 12.08 -1.79
N ASP A 89 -11.18 12.85 -1.64
CA ASP A 89 -11.10 14.27 -1.27
C ASP A 89 -10.54 14.46 0.16
N ASN A 90 -10.69 13.44 1.03
CA ASN A 90 -10.13 13.39 2.39
C ASN A 90 -9.37 12.08 2.62
N LEU A 91 -8.60 12.03 3.72
CA LEU A 91 -7.92 10.81 4.18
C LEU A 91 -8.92 9.65 4.31
N SER A 92 -8.53 8.49 3.79
CA SER A 92 -9.33 7.26 3.86
C SER A 92 -8.51 6.08 4.37
N LEU A 93 -9.20 4.98 4.66
CA LEU A 93 -8.58 3.71 5.06
C LEU A 93 -7.54 3.21 4.04
N ALA A 94 -7.77 3.44 2.74
CA ALA A 94 -6.84 3.05 1.69
C ALA A 94 -5.52 3.80 1.78
N ASP A 95 -5.54 5.09 2.12
CA ASP A 95 -4.34 5.92 2.25
C ASP A 95 -3.46 5.44 3.42
N LEU A 96 -4.09 5.06 4.54
CA LEU A 96 -3.40 4.44 5.66
C LEU A 96 -2.73 3.13 5.24
N ASP A 97 -3.43 2.30 4.46
CA ASP A 97 -2.87 1.01 4.02
C ASP A 97 -1.67 1.21 3.07
N VAL A 98 -1.78 2.15 2.13
CA VAL A 98 -0.67 2.59 1.27
C VAL A 98 0.51 3.09 2.10
N TYR A 99 0.28 3.90 3.14
CA TYR A 99 1.34 4.33 4.05
C TYR A 99 2.05 3.13 4.70
N THR A 100 1.30 2.16 5.23
CA THR A 100 1.91 1.01 5.92
C THR A 100 2.77 0.17 4.99
N ILE A 101 2.33 -0.09 3.75
CA ILE A 101 3.10 -0.93 2.84
C ILE A 101 4.38 -0.23 2.36
N VAL A 102 4.32 1.09 2.14
CA VAL A 102 5.49 1.90 1.80
C VAL A 102 6.45 2.01 2.99
N ALA A 103 5.94 2.13 4.21
CA ALA A 103 6.77 2.10 5.42
C ALA A 103 7.49 0.75 5.58
N VAL A 104 6.81 -0.37 5.33
CA VAL A 104 7.41 -1.71 5.36
C VAL A 104 8.55 -1.84 4.34
N THR A 105 8.34 -1.42 3.09
CA THR A 105 9.41 -1.49 2.07
C THR A 105 10.59 -0.58 2.39
N LYS A 106 10.33 0.63 2.91
CA LYS A 106 11.37 1.59 3.33
C LYS A 106 12.14 1.19 4.59
N SER A 107 11.57 0.30 5.43
CA SER A 107 12.16 -0.04 6.73
C SER A 107 13.51 -0.77 6.66
N GLY A 108 13.82 -1.42 5.53
CA GLY A 108 14.98 -2.29 5.39
C GLY A 108 14.90 -3.61 6.18
N TRP A 109 13.75 -3.91 6.80
CA TRP A 109 13.55 -5.13 7.59
C TRP A 109 13.56 -6.42 6.74
N LEU A 110 13.05 -6.36 5.51
CA LEU A 110 13.02 -7.49 4.58
C LEU A 110 14.28 -7.53 3.71
N ALA A 111 15.11 -8.55 3.89
CA ALA A 111 16.34 -8.72 3.14
C ALA A 111 16.09 -8.77 1.61
N GLY A 112 16.91 -8.03 0.85
CA GLY A 112 16.83 -7.98 -0.61
C GLY A 112 15.77 -7.03 -1.17
N ILE A 113 14.86 -6.51 -0.35
CA ILE A 113 13.89 -5.49 -0.78
C ILE A 113 14.55 -4.12 -0.81
N SER A 114 14.47 -3.43 -1.96
CA SER A 114 14.94 -2.05 -2.08
C SER A 114 14.11 -1.11 -1.22
N THR A 115 14.78 -0.30 -0.42
CA THR A 115 14.17 0.73 0.44
C THR A 115 13.74 1.97 -0.34
N THR A 116 14.05 2.06 -1.64
CA THR A 116 13.75 3.22 -2.49
C THR A 116 12.82 2.89 -3.65
N VAL A 117 12.38 1.64 -3.79
CA VAL A 117 11.54 1.23 -4.93
C VAL A 117 10.25 2.05 -5.05
N ALA A 118 9.64 2.42 -3.92
CA ALA A 118 8.41 3.22 -3.89
C ALA A 118 8.62 4.68 -4.33
N ASP A 119 9.86 5.20 -4.29
CA ASP A 119 10.18 6.61 -4.57
C ASP A 119 10.03 6.97 -6.05
N ALA A 120 10.02 5.96 -6.93
CA ALA A 120 9.78 6.15 -8.36
C ALA A 120 8.30 6.48 -8.68
N PHE A 121 7.39 6.37 -7.70
CA PHE A 121 5.96 6.46 -7.88
C PHE A 121 5.40 7.71 -7.16
N PRO A 122 5.14 8.80 -7.90
CA PRO A 122 4.93 10.11 -7.30
C PRO A 122 3.63 10.21 -6.51
N LYS A 123 2.54 9.57 -6.96
CA LYS A 123 1.27 9.61 -6.24
C LYS A 123 1.29 8.71 -5.01
N VAL A 124 1.91 7.53 -5.08
CA VAL A 124 2.18 6.68 -3.91
C VAL A 124 3.01 7.44 -2.88
N SER A 125 4.08 8.11 -3.32
CA SER A 125 4.94 8.92 -2.45
C SER A 125 4.18 10.10 -1.84
N ALA A 126 3.29 10.76 -2.60
CA ALA A 126 2.46 11.84 -2.10
C ALA A 126 1.49 11.37 -1.00
N VAL A 127 0.84 10.21 -1.18
CA VAL A 127 -0.01 9.60 -0.15
C VAL A 127 0.82 9.29 1.10
N TYR A 128 1.94 8.60 0.95
CA TYR A 128 2.83 8.24 2.07
C TYR A 128 3.25 9.47 2.88
N ASN A 129 3.71 10.53 2.21
CA ASN A 129 4.16 11.75 2.88
C ASN A 129 3.00 12.51 3.55
N ALA A 130 1.83 12.56 2.92
CA ALA A 130 0.67 13.24 3.49
C ALA A 130 0.15 12.53 4.74
N VAL A 131 0.09 11.19 4.72
CA VAL A 131 -0.29 10.41 5.90
C VAL A 131 0.77 10.55 7.00
N ALA A 132 2.06 10.51 6.66
CA ALA A 132 3.15 10.68 7.64
C ALA A 132 3.14 12.06 8.33
N ALA A 133 2.65 13.09 7.65
CA ALA A 133 2.54 14.45 8.16
C ALA A 133 1.16 14.74 8.82
N HIS A 134 0.24 13.77 8.80
CA HIS A 134 -1.09 13.95 9.38
C HIS A 134 -0.99 14.00 10.92
N PRO A 135 -1.61 15.00 11.60
CA PRO A 135 -1.63 15.11 13.06
C PRO A 135 -2.25 13.90 13.78
#